data_AF-E3ZTE9-F1
#
_entry.id   AF-E3ZTE9-F1
#
_cell.length_a   1.000
_cell.length_b   1.000
_cell.length_c   1.000
_cell.angle_alpha   90.00
_cell.angle_beta   90.00
_cell.angle_gamma   90.00
#
_symmetry.space_group_name_H-M   'P 1'
#
loop_
_entity.id
_entity.type
_entity.pdbx_description
1 polymer ?
#
loop_
_entity_poly.entity_id
_entity_poly.type
_entity_poly.pdbx_seq_one_letter_code
_entity_poly.pdbx_strand_id
1 'polypeptide(L)' 'GGGQMINAQNNGVQYDNITSGYWAKYLVGYGRVANF' A
#
# COMPACT_ATOMS: atom_id res chain seq x y z
N GLY A 1 3.97 -4.21 -6.65
CA GLY A 1 5.45 -4.28 -6.51
C GLY A 1 6.04 -2.91 -6.78
N GLY A 2 7.31 -2.65 -6.46
CA GLY A 2 7.93 -1.34 -6.73
C GLY A 2 7.41 -0.19 -5.86
N GLY A 3 7.11 -0.44 -4.58
CA GLY A 3 6.58 0.59 -3.69
C GLY A 3 5.12 0.98 -3.96
N GLN A 4 4.39 0.18 -4.73
CA GLN A 4 2.96 0.38 -4.96
C GLN A 4 2.09 -0.58 -4.15
N MET A 5 0.94 -0.09 -3.69
CA MET A 5 -0.13 -0.85 -3.05
C MET A 5 -1.46 -0.66 -3.79
N ILE A 6 -2.34 -1.66 -3.70
CA ILE A 6 -3.76 -1.50 -4.02
C ILE A 6 -4.49 -1.14 -2.73
N ASN A 7 -5.30 -0.10 -2.76
CA ASN A 7 -5.94 0.48 -1.59
C ASN A 7 -7.40 0.81 -1.87
N ALA A 8 -8.30 0.47 -0.94
CA ALA A 8 -9.71 0.88 -0.99
C ALA A 8 -9.89 2.16 -0.16
N GLN A 9 -9.96 3.31 -0.83
CA GLN A 9 -10.20 4.59 -0.18
C GLN A 9 -11.68 4.99 -0.24
N ASN A 10 -12.00 6.14 0.37
CA ASN A 10 -13.33 6.75 0.34
C ASN A 10 -13.84 7.14 -1.06
N ASN A 11 -12.98 7.10 -2.08
CA ASN A 11 -13.28 7.38 -3.48
C ASN A 11 -13.00 6.18 -4.40
N GLY A 12 -12.91 4.97 -3.84
CA GLY A 12 -12.76 3.72 -4.59
C GLY A 12 -11.38 3.08 -4.48
N VAL A 13 -11.21 1.99 -5.23
CA VAL A 13 -9.96 1.21 -5.26
C VAL A 13 -8.95 1.90 -6.17
N GLN A 14 -7.74 2.11 -5.67
CA GLN A 14 -6.67 2.78 -6.39
C GLN A 14 -5.31 2.17 -6.14
N TYR A 15 -4.36 2.54 -7.00
CA TYR A 15 -2.95 2.27 -6.81
C TYR A 15 -2.30 3.45 -6.08
N ASP A 16 -1.65 3.18 -4.95
CA ASP A 16 -0.97 4.18 -4.13
C ASP A 16 0.53 3.89 -3.99
N ASN A 17 1.31 4.93 -3.65
CA ASN A 17 2.73 4.81 -3.34
C ASN A 17 2.96 4.71 -1.82
N ILE A 18 3.64 3.65 -1.36
CA ILE A 18 3.92 3.43 0.06
C ILE A 18 5.23 4.08 0.55
N THR A 19 6.04 4.57 -0.37
CA THR A 19 7.36 5.17 -0.11
C THR A 19 7.32 6.71 -0.10
N SER A 20 6.18 7.32 -0.43
CA SER A 20 5.99 8.77 -0.40
C SER A 20 4.57 9.15 0.07
N GLY A 21 4.40 10.36 0.61
CA GLY A 21 3.08 10.90 0.97
C GLY A 21 2.49 10.29 2.25
N TYR A 22 1.15 10.19 2.29
CA TYR A 22 0.42 9.74 3.48
C TYR A 22 0.89 8.36 3.96
N TRP A 23 0.93 7.38 3.07
CA TRP A 23 1.28 6.01 3.44
C TRP A 23 2.73 5.84 3.91
N ALA A 24 3.67 6.65 3.43
CA ALA A 24 5.04 6.63 3.96
C ALA A 24 5.13 7.00 5.45
N LYS A 25 4.18 7.81 5.94
CA LYS A 25 4.12 8.23 7.35
C LYS A 25 3.37 7.24 8.24
N TYR A 26 2.35 6.58 7.70
CA TYR A 26 1.39 5.79 8.49
C TYR A 26 1.48 4.28 8.25
N LEU A 27 2.26 3.81 7.27
CA LEU A 27 2.47 2.38 7.06
C LEU A 27 3.34 1.80 8.19
N VAL A 28 2.77 0.83 8.90
CA VAL A 28 3.45 0.16 10.04
C VAL A 28 4.22 -1.10 9.65
N GLY A 29 3.99 -1.62 8.44
CA GLY A 29 4.67 -2.81 7.92
C GLY A 29 3.87 -3.50 6.81
N TYR A 30 4.49 -4.47 6.16
CA TYR A 30 3.86 -5.35 5.18
C TYR A 30 4.52 -6.73 5.19
N GLY A 31 3.82 -7.75 4.72
CA GLY A 31 4.28 -9.13 4.75
C GLY A 31 3.60 -9.99 3.69
N ARG A 32 4.02 -11.26 3.61
CA ARG A 32 3.42 -12.25 2.70
C ARG A 32 2.39 -13.08 3.47
N VAL A 33 1.20 -13.21 2.89
CA VAL A 33 0.15 -14.11 3.41
C VAL A 33 0.27 -15.52 2.83
N ALA A 34 0.87 -15.65 1.65
CA ALA A 34 1.10 -16.93 0.98
C ALA A 34 2.52 -16.99 0.39
N ASN A 35 3.06 -18.21 0.31
CA ASN A 35 4.36 -18.52 -0.26
C ASN A 35 4.20 -19.66 -1.27
N PHE A 36 3.75 -19.31 -2.47
CA PHE A 36 3.64 -20.18 -3.63
C PHE A 36 4.72 -19.84 -4.65
#